data_AF-A0A329SEW5-F1
#
_entry.id   AF-A0A329SEW5-F1
#
_cell.length_a   1.000
_cell.length_b   1.000
_cell.length_c   1.000
_cell.angle_alpha   90.00
_cell.angle_beta   90.00
_cell.angle_gamma   90.00
#
_symmetry.space_group_name_H-M   'P 1'
#
loop_
_entity.id
_entity.type
_entity.pdbx_description
1 polymer ?
#
loop_
_entity_poly.entity_id
_entity_poly.type
_entity_poly.pdbx_seq_one_letter_code
_entity_poly.pdbx_strand_id
1 'polypeptide(L)'
;MAPHLITEQQWIGYFKLANMPLHIDYASVDEAMKTLQIKTAWPDLESRMMNLQADLEAILDQFNLTDVAFEHEQRRIVKYLANALAPASFKAVIATKLTLHGNKK
;
A
#
# COMPACT_ATOMS: atom_id res chain seq x y z
N MET A 1 -34.65 -13.39 24.91
CA MET A 1 -33.50 -13.32 24.00
C MET A 1 -33.45 -11.89 23.46
N ALA A 2 -32.47 -11.08 23.85
CA ALA A 2 -32.38 -9.71 23.33
C ALA A 2 -31.97 -9.76 21.84
N PRO A 3 -32.64 -9.02 20.95
CA PRO A 3 -32.34 -9.04 19.53
C PRO A 3 -30.94 -8.46 19.31
N HIS A 4 -30.15 -9.16 18.50
CA HIS A 4 -28.84 -8.79 17.94
C HIS A 4 -28.32 -7.40 18.34
N LEU A 5 -27.58 -7.32 19.45
CA LEU A 5 -26.88 -6.10 19.83
C LEU A 5 -25.78 -5.86 18.78
N ILE A 6 -25.94 -4.80 17.97
CA ILE A 6 -24.87 -4.37 17.06
C ILE A 6 -23.68 -3.94 17.93
N THR A 7 -22.52 -4.55 17.69
CA THR A 7 -21.30 -4.26 18.46
C THR A 7 -20.63 -2.98 17.96
N GLU A 8 -19.77 -2.38 18.80
CA GLU A 8 -18.98 -1.22 18.41
C GLU A 8 -18.12 -1.48 17.15
N GLN A 9 -17.56 -2.68 17.01
CA GLN A 9 -16.82 -3.06 15.81
C GLN A 9 -17.68 -3.08 14.54
N GLN A 10 -18.94 -3.51 14.65
CA GLN A 10 -19.86 -3.48 13.52
C GLN A 10 -20.20 -2.04 13.11
N TRP A 11 -20.33 -1.13 14.08
CA TRP A 11 -20.48 0.29 13.80
C TRP A 11 -19.25 0.91 13.14
N ILE A 12 -18.05 0.61 13.64
CA ILE A 12 -16.80 1.08 13.01
C ILE A 12 -16.70 0.59 11.57
N GLY A 13 -16.97 -0.69 11.33
CA GLY A 13 -16.97 -1.27 9.98
C GLY A 13 -17.98 -0.59 9.06
N TYR A 14 -19.20 -0.34 9.55
CA TYR A 14 -20.24 0.35 8.79
C TYR A 14 -19.85 1.78 8.39
N PHE A 15 -19.25 2.55 9.31
CA PHE A 15 -18.79 3.90 8.99
C PHE A 15 -17.56 3.90 8.07
N LYS A 16 -16.68 2.91 8.17
CA LYS A 16 -15.56 2.74 7.23
C LYS A 16 -16.03 2.53 5.79
N LEU A 17 -17.16 1.83 5.59
CA LEU A 17 -17.75 1.67 4.25
C LEU A 17 -18.10 3.01 3.59
N ALA A 18 -18.48 4.03 4.38
CA ALA A 18 -18.78 5.36 3.85
C ALA A 18 -17.53 6.13 3.37
N ASN A 19 -16.35 5.81 3.92
CA ASN A 19 -15.08 6.40 3.49
C ASN A 19 -14.42 5.65 2.35
N MET A 20 -14.87 4.43 2.04
CA MET A 20 -14.36 3.65 0.92
C MET A 20 -14.80 4.31 -0.40
N PRO A 21 -13.86 4.70 -1.27
CA PRO A 21 -14.21 5.27 -2.57
C PRO A 21 -15.00 4.27 -3.41
N LEU A 22 -16.19 4.67 -3.87
CA LEU A 22 -17.04 3.88 -4.77
C LEU A 22 -16.36 3.55 -6.11
N HIS A 23 -15.47 4.45 -6.54
CA HIS A 23 -14.62 4.26 -7.71
C HIS A 23 -13.22 4.75 -7.39
N ILE A 24 -12.22 3.91 -7.69
CA ILE A 24 -10.82 4.22 -7.47
C ILE A 24 -10.18 4.50 -8.83
N ASP A 25 -9.79 5.76 -9.05
CA ASP A 25 -8.96 6.10 -10.21
C ASP A 25 -7.50 5.69 -9.95
N TYR A 26 -7.22 4.43 -10.23
CA TYR A 26 -5.87 3.89 -10.08
C TYR A 26 -4.84 4.55 -11.00
N ALA A 27 -5.24 5.27 -12.07
CA ALA A 27 -4.28 5.97 -12.91
C ALA A 27 -3.67 7.16 -12.16
N SER A 28 -4.49 7.89 -11.41
CA SER A 28 -4.04 9.00 -10.56
C SER A 28 -3.20 8.49 -9.37
N VAL A 29 -3.58 7.35 -8.78
CA VAL A 29 -2.77 6.70 -7.73
C VAL A 29 -1.42 6.25 -8.28
N ASP A 30 -1.40 5.60 -9.45
CA ASP A 30 -0.17 5.15 -10.12
C ASP A 30 0.77 6.33 -10.42
N GLU A 31 0.22 7.49 -10.79
CA GLU A 31 1.00 8.70 -11.03
C GLU A 31 1.61 9.25 -9.73
N ALA A 32 0.81 9.39 -8.68
CA ALA A 32 1.28 9.86 -7.38
C ALA A 32 2.39 8.95 -6.81
N MET A 33 2.23 7.64 -6.96
CA MET A 33 3.19 6.62 -6.49
C MET A 33 4.56 6.67 -7.19
N LYS A 34 4.70 7.35 -8.34
CA LYS A 34 6.02 7.56 -8.97
C LYS A 34 6.94 8.42 -8.12
N THR A 35 6.38 9.23 -7.20
CA THR A 35 7.15 10.05 -6.27
C THR A 35 7.71 9.25 -5.09
N LEU A 36 7.19 8.05 -4.84
CA LEU A 36 7.62 7.17 -3.76
C LEU A 36 9.05 6.67 -4.03
N GLN A 37 9.96 6.95 -3.10
CA GLN A 37 11.36 6.53 -3.22
C GLN A 37 11.98 6.27 -1.85
N ILE A 38 12.77 5.19 -1.73
CA ILE A 38 13.53 4.91 -0.52
C ILE A 38 14.68 5.92 -0.34
N LYS A 39 14.82 6.49 0.87
CA LYS A 39 15.90 7.44 1.21
C LYS A 39 17.22 6.72 1.50
N THR A 40 17.93 6.28 0.45
CA THR A 40 19.19 5.51 0.58
C THR A 40 20.33 6.25 1.31
N ALA A 41 20.24 7.57 1.43
CA ALA A 41 21.23 8.39 2.14
C ALA A 41 21.24 8.16 3.66
N TRP A 42 20.16 7.63 4.24
CA TRP A 42 20.11 7.36 5.69
C TRP A 42 20.96 6.14 6.01
N PRO A 43 21.70 6.07 7.13
CA PRO A 43 22.61 4.95 7.41
C PRO A 43 21.87 3.67 7.83
N ASP A 44 20.77 3.82 8.56
CA ASP A 44 20.03 2.71 9.17
C ASP A 44 18.94 2.14 8.24
N LEU A 45 18.85 0.81 8.18
CA LEU A 45 17.89 0.12 7.33
C LEU A 45 16.46 0.27 7.84
N GLU A 46 16.26 0.16 9.16
CA GLU A 46 14.94 0.22 9.77
C GLU A 46 14.30 1.58 9.50
N SER A 47 15.06 2.65 9.73
CA SER A 47 14.66 4.03 9.48
C SER A 47 14.32 4.30 8.00
N ARG A 48 15.08 3.72 7.06
CA ARG A 48 14.75 3.80 5.62
C ARG A 48 13.40 3.15 5.31
N MET A 49 13.16 1.97 5.87
CA MET A 49 11.94 1.20 5.64
C MET A 49 10.71 1.87 6.29
N MET A 50 10.85 2.34 7.53
CA MET A 50 9.80 3.10 8.22
C MET A 50 9.42 4.36 7.46
N ASN A 51 10.41 5.12 6.96
CA ASN A 51 10.09 6.30 6.16
C ASN A 51 9.43 5.94 4.82
N LEU A 52 9.90 4.90 4.14
CA LEU A 52 9.27 4.45 2.90
C LEU A 52 7.81 4.03 3.12
N GLN A 53 7.53 3.35 4.23
CA GLN A 53 6.18 2.97 4.61
C GLN A 53 5.32 4.19 4.92
N ALA A 54 5.82 5.14 5.70
CA ALA A 54 5.10 6.38 6.02
C ALA A 54 4.78 7.20 4.76
N ASP A 55 5.72 7.30 3.82
CA ASP A 55 5.52 8.01 2.56
C ASP A 55 4.49 7.28 1.68
N LEU A 56 4.47 5.94 1.67
CA LEU A 56 3.45 5.13 0.98
C LEU A 56 2.05 5.37 1.58
N GLU A 57 1.92 5.28 2.90
CA GLU A 57 0.65 5.50 3.61
C GLU A 57 0.13 6.92 3.37
N ALA A 58 1.00 7.92 3.40
CA ALA A 58 0.63 9.30 3.13
C ALA A 58 0.11 9.52 1.70
N ILE A 59 0.63 8.78 0.71
CA ILE A 59 0.07 8.82 -0.65
C ILE A 59 -1.28 8.11 -0.69
N LEU A 60 -1.41 6.92 -0.10
CA LEU A 60 -2.68 6.17 -0.09
C LEU A 60 -3.82 6.93 0.62
N ASP A 61 -3.49 7.63 1.70
CA ASP A 61 -4.44 8.42 2.49
C ASP A 61 -5.06 9.56 1.67
N GLN A 62 -4.30 10.18 0.75
CA GLN A 62 -4.82 11.19 -0.18
C GLN A 62 -5.94 10.68 -1.09
N PHE A 63 -6.03 9.36 -1.27
CA PHE A 63 -7.06 8.69 -2.07
C PHE A 63 -8.05 7.90 -1.22
N ASN A 64 -7.99 8.02 0.11
CA ASN A 64 -8.74 7.20 1.08
C ASN A 64 -8.54 5.68 0.86
N LEU A 65 -7.32 5.27 0.48
CA LEU A 65 -7.01 3.88 0.12
C LEU A 65 -6.22 3.12 1.16
N THR A 66 -5.82 3.72 2.27
CA THR A 66 -4.92 3.08 3.25
C THR A 66 -5.45 1.70 3.67
N ASP A 67 -6.66 1.63 4.22
CA ASP A 67 -7.27 0.36 4.65
C ASP A 67 -7.51 -0.61 3.48
N VAL A 68 -8.10 -0.12 2.38
CA VAL A 68 -8.49 -0.94 1.21
C VAL A 68 -7.26 -1.57 0.55
N ALA A 69 -6.18 -0.81 0.44
CA ALA A 69 -5.02 -1.25 -0.31
C ALA A 69 -4.23 -2.34 0.41
N PHE A 70 -4.17 -2.29 1.75
CA PHE A 70 -3.54 -3.35 2.55
C PHE A 70 -4.42 -4.61 2.62
N GLU A 71 -5.75 -4.49 2.61
CA GLU A 71 -6.67 -5.63 2.68
C GLU A 71 -6.87 -6.34 1.33
N HIS A 72 -6.89 -5.60 0.22
CA HIS A 72 -7.32 -6.15 -1.08
C HIS A 72 -6.32 -5.95 -2.22
N GLU A 73 -5.39 -5.00 -2.11
CA GLU A 73 -4.48 -4.61 -3.20
C GLU A 73 -3.01 -4.94 -2.90
N GLN A 74 -2.73 -6.01 -2.15
CA GLN A 74 -1.35 -6.33 -1.71
C GLN A 74 -0.37 -6.44 -2.89
N ARG A 75 -0.80 -6.99 -4.05
CA ARG A 75 0.06 -7.07 -5.24
C ARG A 75 0.47 -5.70 -5.76
N ARG A 76 -0.45 -4.73 -5.70
CA ARG A 76 -0.23 -3.36 -6.15
C ARG A 76 0.69 -2.63 -5.18
N ILE A 77 0.46 -2.77 -3.87
CA ILE A 77 1.35 -2.27 -2.81
C ILE A 77 2.78 -2.80 -3.01
N VAL A 78 2.94 -4.11 -3.21
CA VAL A 78 4.26 -4.72 -3.45
C VAL A 78 4.91 -4.16 -4.72
N LYS A 79 4.13 -3.90 -5.78
CA LYS A 79 4.65 -3.28 -7.00
C LYS A 79 5.14 -1.86 -6.77
N TYR A 80 4.39 -1.03 -6.03
CA TYR A 80 4.83 0.34 -5.69
C TYR A 80 6.10 0.32 -4.84
N LEU A 81 6.14 -0.50 -3.79
CA LEU A 81 7.31 -0.64 -2.93
C LEU A 81 8.53 -1.10 -3.73
N ALA A 82 8.39 -2.13 -4.58
CA ALA A 82 9.48 -2.60 -5.43
C ALA A 82 9.98 -1.51 -6.40
N ASN A 83 9.08 -0.68 -6.91
CA ASN A 83 9.43 0.43 -7.79
C ASN A 83 10.15 1.58 -7.07
N ALA A 84 9.87 1.79 -5.79
CA ALA A 84 10.50 2.80 -4.96
C ALA A 84 11.92 2.42 -4.49
N LEU A 85 12.33 1.15 -4.67
CA LEU A 85 13.65 0.68 -4.26
C LEU A 85 14.78 1.29 -5.09
N ALA A 86 15.89 1.54 -4.42
CA ALA A 86 17.16 1.93 -4.99
C ALA A 86 18.30 1.18 -4.26
N PRO A 87 19.48 1.00 -4.88
CA PRO A 87 19.84 1.41 -6.24
C PRO A 87 19.14 0.57 -7.33
N ALA A 88 19.19 1.03 -8.58
CA ALA A 88 18.48 0.40 -9.71
C ALA A 88 18.83 -1.08 -9.91
N SER A 89 20.09 -1.47 -9.62
CA SER A 89 20.52 -2.88 -9.66
C SER A 89 19.77 -3.75 -8.65
N PHE A 90 19.59 -3.27 -7.43
CA PHE A 90 18.82 -3.97 -6.40
C PHE A 90 17.33 -4.07 -6.78
N LYS A 91 16.75 -2.96 -7.24
CA LYS A 91 15.38 -2.93 -7.76
C LYS A 91 15.15 -3.96 -8.88
N ALA A 92 16.07 -4.07 -9.83
CA ALA A 92 15.96 -5.04 -10.93
C ALA A 92 15.94 -6.50 -10.43
N VAL A 93 16.75 -6.83 -9.42
CA VAL A 93 16.77 -8.16 -8.80
C VAL A 93 15.42 -8.48 -8.14
N ILE A 94 14.87 -7.55 -7.38
CA ILE A 94 13.57 -7.73 -6.72
C ILE A 94 12.45 -7.86 -7.75
N ALA A 95 12.41 -7.01 -8.78
CA ALA A 95 11.43 -7.09 -9.86
C ALA A 95 11.48 -8.44 -10.61
N THR A 96 12.69 -8.97 -10.86
CA THR A 96 12.87 -10.28 -11.49
C THR A 96 12.34 -11.40 -10.59
N LYS A 97 12.62 -11.35 -9.28
CA LYS A 97 12.09 -12.34 -8.34
C LYS A 97 10.56 -12.31 -8.27
N LEU A 98 9.95 -11.12 -8.26
CA LEU A 98 8.50 -10.95 -8.23
C LEU A 98 7.81 -11.52 -9.47
N THR A 99 8.38 -11.28 -10.66
CA THR A 99 7.84 -11.83 -11.93
C THR A 99 7.97 -13.35 -12.01
N LEU A 100 9.09 -13.91 -11.55
CA LEU A 100 9.31 -15.36 -11.51
C LEU A 100 8.34 -16.09 -10.57
N HIS A 101 7.95 -15.49 -9.44
CA HIS A 101 7.03 -16.11 -8.49
C HIS A 101 5.55 -15.89 -8.87
N GLY A 102 5.23 -14.80 -9.57
CA GLY A 102 3.86 -14.54 -10.05
C GLY A 102 3.39 -15.49 -11.17
N ASN A 103 4.32 -16.15 -11.87
CA ASN A 103 4.02 -17.06 -12.99
C ASN A 103 3.77 -18.53 -12.56
N LYS A 104 3.90 -18.84 -11.27
CA LYS A 104 3.53 -20.15 -10.72
C LYS A 104 2.08 -20.10 -10.25
N LYS A 105 1.14 -20.38 -11.17
CA LYS A 105 -0.24 -20.73 -10.84
C LYS A 105 -0.35 -22.24 -10.64
#